data_AF-A0A4Q4T218-F1
#
_entry.id   AF-A0A4Q4T218-F1
#
_cell.length_a   1.000
_cell.length_b   1.000
_cell.length_c   1.000
_cell.angle_alpha   90.00
_cell.angle_beta   90.00
_cell.angle_gamma   90.00
#
_symmetry.space_group_name_H-M   'P 1'
#
loop_
_entity.id
_entity.type
_entity.pdbx_description
1 polymer ?
#
loop_
_entity_poly.entity_id
_entity_poly.type
_entity_poly.pdbx_seq_one_letter_code
_entity_poly.pdbx_strand_id
1 'polypeptide(L)'
;MRELLADQETGSFEVWKLDMPSYNCIRSFVERTNVLDRQDIVILGAGITRQSFQLNPSTGHEENGQINYLSIGQLTILYSLS
;
A
#
# COMPACT_ATOMS: atom_id res chain seq x y z
N MET A 1 20.47 -2.82 3.87
CA MET A 1 19.63 -1.69 3.41
C MET A 1 20.26 -0.33 3.76
N ARG A 2 20.64 -0.07 5.02
CA ARG A 2 21.24 1.23 5.43
C ARG A 2 22.61 1.53 4.78
N GLU A 3 23.39 0.52 4.45
CA GLU A 3 24.74 0.70 3.85
C GLU A 3 24.72 1.04 2.36
N LEU A 4 23.59 0.86 1.66
CA LEU A 4 23.47 1.08 0.21
C LEU A 4 23.12 2.52 -0.19
N LEU A 5 22.91 3.42 0.79
CA LEU A 5 22.42 4.78 0.59
C LEU A 5 23.38 5.87 1.10
N ALA A 6 24.61 5.49 1.48
CA ALA A 6 25.55 6.39 2.15
C ALA A 6 26.00 7.60 1.30
N ASP A 7 25.76 7.57 -0.02
CA ASP A 7 26.31 8.52 -1.00
C ASP A 7 25.24 9.20 -1.89
N GLN A 8 23.97 9.16 -1.49
CA GLN A 8 22.88 9.84 -2.21
C GLN A 8 22.38 11.04 -1.40
N GLU A 9 21.97 12.13 -2.07
CA GLU A 9 21.32 13.28 -1.43
C GLU A 9 20.25 12.76 -0.45
N THR A 10 20.39 13.16 0.81
CA THR A 10 19.66 12.58 1.94
C THR A 10 18.22 13.09 1.95
N GLY A 11 17.39 12.55 1.06
CA GLY A 11 15.94 12.65 1.19
C GLY A 11 15.50 12.03 2.53
N SER A 12 14.51 12.62 3.18
CA SER A 12 13.85 11.98 4.32
C SER A 12 13.09 10.74 3.83
N PHE A 13 13.22 9.63 4.56
CA PHE A 13 12.44 8.43 4.31
C PHE A 13 11.67 8.06 5.58
N GLU A 14 10.40 7.72 5.39
CA GLU A 14 9.54 7.24 6.46
C GLU A 14 9.01 5.85 6.10
N VAL A 15 8.84 5.01 7.12
CA VAL A 15 8.29 3.66 6.95
C VAL A 15 7.00 3.57 7.74
N TRP A 16 5.91 3.34 7.04
CA TRP A 16 4.56 3.26 7.62
C TRP A 16 3.95 1.90 7.34
N LYS A 17 3.14 1.41 8.29
CA LYS A 17 2.43 0.14 8.12
C LYS A 17 1.28 0.32 7.12
N LEU A 18 1.22 -0.57 6.14
CA LEU A 18 0.12 -0.74 5.20
C LEU A 18 -0.18 -2.22 5.06
N ASP A 19 -1.41 -2.62 5.33
CA ASP A 19 -1.85 -4.02 5.27
C ASP A 19 -2.91 -4.19 4.17
N MET A 20 -2.47 -4.67 3.01
CA MET A 20 -3.30 -4.79 1.80
C MET A 20 -4.56 -5.69 1.94
N PRO A 21 -4.57 -6.77 2.72
CA PRO A 21 -5.79 -7.53 3.03
C PRO A 21 -6.87 -6.74 3.81
N SER A 22 -6.57 -5.55 4.33
CA SER A 22 -7.48 -4.76 5.16
C SER A 22 -7.85 -3.43 4.50
N TYR A 23 -9.08 -3.35 3.97
CA TYR A 23 -9.59 -2.12 3.35
C TYR A 23 -9.69 -0.94 4.32
N ASN A 24 -9.87 -1.21 5.62
CA ASN A 24 -9.82 -0.17 6.65
C ASN A 24 -8.39 0.32 6.86
N CYS A 25 -7.41 -0.58 6.89
CA CYS A 25 -6.00 -0.18 6.99
C CYS A 25 -5.58 0.68 5.78
N ILE A 26 -6.05 0.34 4.58
CA ILE A 26 -5.80 1.13 3.37
C ILE A 26 -6.36 2.55 3.52
N ARG A 27 -7.62 2.71 3.96
CA ARG A 27 -8.23 4.03 4.15
C ARG A 27 -7.45 4.87 5.18
N SER A 28 -7.17 4.30 6.34
CA SER A 28 -6.40 5.01 7.38
C SER A 28 -4.98 5.36 6.93
N PHE A 29 -4.37 4.55 6.07
CA PHE A 29 -3.07 4.86 5.47
C PHE A 29 -3.15 6.06 4.53
N VAL A 30 -4.16 6.12 3.65
CA VAL A 30 -4.39 7.28 2.76
C VAL A 30 -4.74 8.53 3.57
N GLU A 31 -5.58 8.42 4.60
CA GLU A 31 -5.87 9.56 5.49
C GLU A 31 -4.61 10.10 6.16
N ARG A 32 -3.70 9.20 6.55
CA ARG A 32 -2.41 9.59 7.12
C ARG A 32 -1.52 10.30 6.10
N THR A 33 -1.56 9.94 4.82
CA THR A 33 -0.73 10.62 3.80
C THR A 33 -1.15 12.07 3.57
N ASN A 34 -2.35 12.48 3.99
CA ASN A 34 -2.81 13.87 3.88
C ASN A 34 -2.01 14.87 4.74
N VAL A 35 -1.15 14.39 5.66
CA VAL A 35 -0.23 15.27 6.41
C VAL A 35 1.01 15.65 5.60
N LEU A 36 1.25 14.98 4.46
CA LEU A 36 2.37 15.30 3.58
C LEU A 36 2.06 16.60 2.83
N ASP A 37 3.04 17.50 2.77
CA ASP A 37 2.89 18.78 2.05
C ASP A 37 2.61 18.58 0.55
N ARG A 38 3.09 17.47 -0.03
CA ARG A 38 2.92 17.10 -1.44
C ARG A 38 3.04 15.59 -1.66
N GLN A 39 2.25 15.07 -2.61
CA GLN A 39 2.30 13.68 -3.05
C GLN A 39 2.33 13.62 -4.59
N ASP A 40 3.52 13.71 -5.18
CA ASP A 40 3.65 13.78 -6.64
C ASP A 40 3.62 12.40 -7.32
N ILE A 41 4.07 11.37 -6.60
CA ILE A 41 4.24 10.03 -7.15
C ILE A 41 3.78 9.00 -6.12
N VAL A 42 2.99 8.03 -6.58
CA VAL A 42 2.63 6.84 -5.81
C VAL A 42 3.02 5.60 -6.61
N ILE A 43 3.83 4.72 -6.00
CA ILE A 43 4.25 3.46 -6.61
C ILE A 43 3.51 2.32 -5.90
N LEU A 44 2.57 1.68 -6.62
CA LEU A 44 1.75 0.59 -6.11
C LEU A 44 2.41 -0.76 -6.36
N GLY A 45 3.42 -1.09 -5.57
CA GLY A 45 4.26 -2.28 -5.76
C GLY A 45 3.89 -3.51 -4.92
N ALA A 46 2.89 -3.42 -4.03
CA ALA A 46 2.55 -4.52 -3.14
C ALA A 46 1.80 -5.63 -3.90
N GLY A 47 2.36 -6.83 -3.91
CA GLY A 47 1.74 -8.01 -4.51
C GLY A 47 2.22 -9.30 -3.87
N ILE A 48 1.36 -10.32 -3.90
CA ILE A 48 1.66 -11.66 -3.40
C ILE A 48 1.29 -12.74 -4.43
N THR A 49 1.82 -13.94 -4.22
CA THR A 49 1.36 -15.15 -4.92
C THR A 49 1.07 -16.22 -3.88
N ARG A 50 -0.20 -16.55 -3.67
CA ARG A 50 -0.64 -17.70 -2.88
C ARG A 50 -0.67 -18.95 -3.76
N GLN A 51 -0.08 -20.04 -3.27
CA GLN A 51 -0.12 -21.34 -3.97
C GLN A 51 -1.43 -22.09 -3.78
N SER A 52 -2.20 -21.73 -2.75
CA SER A 52 -3.51 -22.31 -2.45
C SER A 52 -4.56 -21.21 -2.43
N PHE A 53 -5.79 -21.56 -2.83
CA PHE A 53 -6.93 -20.67 -2.70
C PHE A 53 -7.19 -20.38 -1.23
N GLN A 54 -7.17 -19.10 -0.86
CA GLN A 54 -7.45 -18.63 0.49
C GLN A 54 -8.44 -17.49 0.43
N LEU A 55 -9.45 -17.53 1.29
CA LEU A 55 -10.36 -16.42 1.48
C LEU A 55 -9.85 -15.55 2.62
N ASN A 56 -9.87 -14.25 2.41
CA ASN A 56 -9.73 -13.30 3.49
C ASN A 56 -10.97 -13.41 4.40
N PRO A 57 -10.80 -13.69 5.71
CA PRO A 57 -11.93 -13.96 6.60
C PRO A 57 -12.82 -12.73 6.86
N SER A 58 -12.29 -11.52 6.65
CA SER A 58 -13.03 -10.28 6.90
C SER A 58 -13.82 -9.76 5.71
N THR A 59 -13.36 -10.04 4.48
CA THR A 59 -13.98 -9.55 3.24
C THR A 59 -14.67 -10.65 2.44
N GLY A 60 -14.29 -11.91 2.64
CA GLY A 60 -14.75 -13.04 1.84
C GLY A 60 -14.14 -13.11 0.43
N HIS A 61 -13.20 -12.24 0.07
CA HIS A 61 -12.53 -12.29 -1.23
C HIS A 61 -11.36 -13.27 -1.24
N GLU A 62 -11.06 -13.82 -2.40
CA GLU A 62 -9.82 -14.58 -2.62
C GLU A 62 -8.61 -13.65 -2.41
N GLU A 63 -7.65 -14.07 -1.57
CA GLU A 63 -6.57 -13.20 -1.10
C GLU A 63 -5.67 -12.66 -2.22
N ASN A 64 -5.33 -13.49 -3.20
CA ASN A 64 -4.42 -13.10 -4.28
C ASN A 64 -5.05 -12.00 -5.14
N GLY A 65 -6.30 -12.19 -5.56
CA GLY A 65 -7.10 -11.20 -6.28
C GLY A 65 -7.41 -9.97 -5.43
N GLN A 66 -7.69 -10.16 -4.14
CA GLN A 66 -7.91 -9.02 -3.24
C GLN A 66 -6.67 -8.14 -3.15
N ILE A 67 -5.51 -8.70 -2.84
CA ILE A 67 -4.28 -7.92 -2.61
C ILE A 67 -3.78 -7.33 -3.92
N ASN A 68 -3.65 -8.13 -4.97
CA ASN A 68 -3.00 -7.72 -6.21
C ASN A 68 -3.89 -6.85 -7.10
N TYR A 69 -5.22 -6.90 -6.93
CA TYR A 69 -6.15 -6.20 -7.82
C TYR A 69 -7.09 -5.28 -7.05
N LEU A 70 -7.92 -5.80 -6.13
CA LEU A 70 -8.95 -5.00 -5.48
C LEU A 70 -8.36 -3.91 -4.58
N SER A 71 -7.34 -4.25 -3.82
CA SER A 71 -6.68 -3.35 -2.86
C SER A 71 -5.82 -2.30 -3.57
N ILE A 72 -5.14 -2.71 -4.64
CA ILE A 72 -4.45 -1.79 -5.56
C ILE A 72 -5.45 -0.81 -6.18
N GLY A 73 -6.59 -1.31 -6.69
CA GLY A 73 -7.67 -0.48 -7.21
C GLY A 73 -8.22 0.49 -6.18
N GLN A 74 -8.41 0.04 -4.93
CA GLN A 74 -8.84 0.92 -3.83
C GLN A 74 -7.83 2.04 -3.56
N LEU A 75 -6.53 1.75 -3.48
CA LEU A 75 -5.48 2.76 -3.32
C LEU A 75 -5.53 3.78 -4.47
N THR A 76 -5.59 3.30 -5.71
CA THR A 76 -5.66 4.16 -6.90
C THR A 76 -6.85 5.12 -6.83
N ILE A 77 -8.04 4.62 -6.51
CA ILE A 77 -9.24 5.46 -6.41
C ILE A 77 -9.08 6.48 -5.28
N LEU A 78 -8.64 6.05 -4.10
CA LEU A 78 -8.53 6.96 -2.95
C LEU A 78 -7.51 8.07 -3.19
N TYR A 79 -6.34 7.77 -3.75
CA TYR A 79 -5.33 8.77 -4.10
C TYR A 79 -5.75 9.69 -5.25
N SER A 80 -6.64 9.23 -6.14
CA SER A 80 -7.17 10.10 -7.20
C SER A 80 -8.19 11.13 -6.70
N LEU A 81 -8.70 10.95 -5.48
CA LEU A 81 -9.74 11.78 -4.86
C LEU A 81 -9.22 12.67 -3.71
N SER A 82 -7.98 12.47 -3.27
CA SER A 82 -7.28 13.25 -2.25
C SER A 82 -6.54 14.43 -2.86
#